data_AF-A0A0D2LTV7-F1
#
_entry.id   AF-A0A0D2LTV7-F1
#
_cell.length_a   1.000
_cell.length_b   1.000
_cell.length_c   1.000
_cell.angle_alpha   90.00
_cell.angle_beta   90.00
_cell.angle_gamma   90.00
#
_symmetry.space_group_name_H-M   'P 1'
#
loop_
_entity.id
_entity.type
_entity.pdbx_description
1 polymer ?
#
loop_
_entity_poly.entity_id
_entity_poly.type
_entity_poly.pdbx_seq_one_letter_code
_entity_poly.pdbx_strand_id
1 'polypeptide(L)'
;MDAPSQHVLERSAVLLLPDGTLEARFTVGLPAQGRSIMGQWAAQILVQNLPGWVEQGLLYARQDQAAIWHHIQVVEDTEALRAALPAAGLVAGASDAPMPAASAVPFSAPDPLAVTLAAPHRGAVRGLGVRAGVTLIVGGGFHGKSTLLDAIQVGCYNKVPGDGRELVVSLEDCVKASGGCGRLQAVAAVGPALIRAEDGRRVEGVDIRPFIGDLPGGRDTAAFRSDDASGSTSQAANIQAGIGRRAGGAWGGGGAFGAALRERWEALEAGSRLLLLDEDTCATNLMVRDARMAALVAREPITPLTQRIG
;
A
#
# COMPACT_ATOMS: atom_id res chain seq x y z
N MET A 1 8.85 -5.92 -22.96
CA MET A 1 8.35 -4.75 -22.21
C MET A 1 7.87 -5.26 -20.87
N ASP A 2 8.02 -4.48 -19.80
CA ASP A 2 7.48 -4.86 -18.50
C ASP A 2 5.94 -4.89 -18.57
N ALA A 3 5.34 -6.03 -18.23
CA ALA A 3 3.89 -6.22 -18.36
C ALA A 3 3.17 -5.56 -17.17
N PRO A 4 2.13 -4.74 -17.41
CA PRO A 4 1.39 -4.14 -16.31
C PRO A 4 0.61 -5.21 -15.54
N SER A 5 0.38 -4.93 -14.26
CA SER A 5 -0.55 -5.69 -13.42
C SER A 5 -1.96 -5.10 -13.52
N GLN A 6 -2.90 -5.58 -12.68
CA GLN A 6 -4.21 -4.94 -12.50
C GLN A 6 -4.13 -3.52 -11.94
N HIS A 7 -2.99 -3.14 -11.34
CA HIS A 7 -2.76 -1.80 -10.81
C HIS A 7 -2.24 -0.85 -11.88
N VAL A 8 -2.84 0.34 -11.93
CA VAL A 8 -2.35 1.45 -12.76
C VAL A 8 -1.32 2.21 -11.95
N LEU A 9 -0.04 2.05 -12.30
CA LEU A 9 1.10 2.62 -11.61
C LEU A 9 1.88 3.51 -12.56
N GLU A 10 2.50 4.57 -12.03
CA GLU A 10 3.54 5.29 -12.75
C GLU A 10 4.72 4.34 -12.99
N ARG A 11 5.10 4.14 -14.25
CA ARG A 11 6.17 3.22 -14.65
C ARG A 11 7.08 3.90 -15.65
N SER A 12 8.35 3.48 -15.65
CA SER A 12 9.32 3.90 -16.67
C SER A 12 9.14 3.21 -18.04
N ALA A 13 8.19 2.28 -18.15
CA ALA A 13 7.96 1.50 -19.37
C ALA A 13 7.31 2.33 -20.49
N VAL A 14 6.43 3.28 -20.16
CA VAL A 14 5.80 4.21 -21.10
C VAL A 14 5.76 5.58 -20.45
N LEU A 15 6.33 6.58 -21.12
CA LEU A 15 6.37 7.95 -20.64
C LEU A 15 5.74 8.88 -21.68
N LEU A 16 4.90 9.79 -21.22
CA LEU A 16 4.47 10.95 -21.99
C LEU A 16 5.43 12.10 -21.66
N LEU A 17 6.20 12.54 -22.65
CA LEU A 17 7.19 13.61 -22.49
C LEU A 17 6.54 15.00 -22.58
N PRO A 18 7.18 16.07 -22.05
CA PRO A 18 6.60 17.42 -22.04
C PRO A 18 6.31 18.02 -23.42
N ASP A 19 6.97 17.53 -24.47
CA ASP A 19 6.74 17.92 -25.86
C ASP A 19 5.57 17.18 -26.52
N GLY A 20 4.88 16.31 -25.77
CA GLY A 20 3.76 15.52 -26.22
C GLY A 20 4.15 14.21 -26.90
N THR A 21 5.45 13.87 -26.94
CA THR A 21 5.91 12.59 -27.49
C THR A 21 5.73 11.44 -26.50
N LEU A 22 5.54 10.23 -27.02
CA LEU A 22 5.43 9.01 -26.23
C LEU A 22 6.73 8.20 -26.35
N GLU A 23 7.36 7.90 -25.22
CA GLU A 23 8.55 7.05 -25.14
C GLU A 23 8.16 5.69 -24.56
N ALA A 24 8.30 4.61 -25.34
CA ALA A 24 8.11 3.25 -24.87
C ALA A 24 9.46 2.55 -24.71
N ARG A 25 9.71 1.97 -23.53
CA ARG A 25 10.94 1.26 -23.19
C ARG A 25 10.71 -0.24 -23.15
N PHE A 26 11.46 -0.99 -23.95
CA PHE A 26 11.38 -2.44 -24.00
C PHE A 26 12.71 -3.07 -24.42
N THR A 27 12.86 -4.35 -24.11
CA THR A 27 14.01 -5.15 -24.50
C THR A 27 13.68 -5.99 -25.73
N VAL A 28 14.62 -6.06 -26.67
CA VAL A 28 14.57 -6.96 -27.82
C VAL A 28 15.68 -7.99 -27.68
N GLY A 29 15.33 -9.27 -27.65
CA GLY A 29 16.31 -10.36 -27.74
C GLY A 29 16.77 -10.53 -29.18
N LEU A 30 18.01 -10.16 -29.48
CA LEU A 30 18.56 -10.29 -30.84
C LEU A 30 18.92 -11.76 -31.14
N PRO A 31 18.55 -12.29 -32.32
CA PRO A 31 18.71 -13.70 -32.62
C PRO A 31 20.17 -14.07 -32.93
N ALA A 32 20.59 -15.22 -32.43
CA ALA A 32 21.93 -15.78 -32.66
C ALA A 32 21.88 -17.31 -32.81
N GLN A 33 22.80 -17.85 -33.60
CA GLN A 33 23.08 -19.28 -33.69
C GLN A 33 24.43 -19.55 -33.02
N GLY A 34 24.39 -19.98 -31.75
CA GLY A 34 25.58 -20.04 -30.91
C GLY A 34 26.15 -18.65 -30.65
N ARG A 35 27.34 -18.36 -31.17
CA ARG A 35 27.99 -17.04 -31.08
C ARG A 35 27.89 -16.22 -32.38
N SER A 36 27.21 -16.74 -33.40
CA SER A 36 27.05 -16.07 -34.70
C SER A 36 25.73 -15.30 -34.76
N ILE A 37 25.80 -14.04 -35.21
CA ILE A 37 24.63 -13.15 -35.33
C ILE A 37 23.75 -13.61 -36.51
N MET A 38 22.44 -13.72 -36.28
CA MET A 38 21.46 -14.02 -37.33
C MET A 38 20.91 -12.73 -37.95
N GLY A 39 21.72 -12.05 -38.77
CA GLY A 39 21.45 -10.69 -39.26
C GLY A 39 20.11 -10.52 -39.99
N GLN A 40 19.71 -11.50 -40.82
CA GLN A 40 18.43 -11.44 -41.55
C GLN A 40 17.22 -11.48 -40.61
N TRP A 41 17.25 -12.33 -39.58
CA TRP A 41 16.19 -12.38 -38.57
C TRP A 41 16.19 -11.14 -37.68
N ALA A 42 17.37 -10.62 -37.32
CA ALA A 42 17.46 -9.37 -36.58
C ALA A 42 16.83 -8.20 -37.35
N ALA A 43 17.07 -8.12 -38.67
CA ALA A 43 16.45 -7.12 -39.54
C ALA A 43 14.92 -7.30 -39.63
N GLN A 44 14.43 -8.54 -39.70
CA GLN A 44 13.00 -8.82 -39.68
C GLN A 44 12.35 -8.33 -38.37
N ILE A 45 12.97 -8.57 -37.22
CA ILE A 45 12.47 -8.10 -35.92
C ILE A 45 12.46 -6.57 -35.87
N LEU A 46 13.60 -5.93 -36.14
CA LEU A 46 13.79 -4.49 -35.89
C LEU A 46 13.18 -3.58 -36.95
N VAL A 47 13.18 -4.01 -38.21
CA VAL A 47 12.82 -3.15 -39.35
C VAL A 47 11.46 -3.50 -39.93
N GLN A 48 11.03 -4.77 -39.85
CA GLN A 48 9.74 -5.19 -40.42
C GLN A 48 8.65 -5.28 -39.35
N ASN A 49 8.91 -6.00 -38.26
CA ASN A 49 7.89 -6.29 -37.25
C ASN A 49 7.71 -5.13 -36.26
N LEU A 50 8.81 -4.63 -35.69
CA LEU A 50 8.78 -3.64 -34.62
C LEU A 50 8.07 -2.33 -35.02
N PRO A 51 8.33 -1.73 -36.20
CA PRO A 51 7.60 -0.53 -36.61
C PRO A 51 6.09 -0.78 -36.70
N GLY A 52 5.67 -1.94 -37.22
CA GLY A 52 4.27 -2.33 -37.28
C GLY A 52 3.62 -2.43 -35.89
N TRP A 53 4.31 -3.00 -34.91
CA TRP A 53 3.81 -3.06 -33.52
C TRP A 53 3.76 -1.68 -32.86
N VAL A 54 4.74 -0.81 -33.12
CA VAL A 54 4.73 0.58 -32.64
C VAL A 54 3.55 1.34 -33.23
N GLU A 55 3.31 1.22 -34.54
CA GLU A 55 2.16 1.86 -35.20
C GLU A 55 0.82 1.33 -34.66
N GLN A 56 0.70 0.02 -34.48
CA GLN A 56 -0.53 -0.60 -34.00
C GLN A 56 -0.77 -0.42 -32.50
N GLY A 57 0.28 -0.24 -31.69
CA GLY A 57 0.18 -0.19 -30.23
C GLY A 57 0.27 1.21 -29.62
N LEU A 58 0.98 2.14 -30.27
CA LEU A 58 1.25 3.47 -29.68
C LEU A 58 0.58 4.62 -30.43
N LEU A 59 0.15 4.43 -31.69
CA LEU A 59 -0.57 5.49 -32.39
C LEU A 59 -2.03 5.53 -31.94
N TYR A 60 -2.42 6.66 -31.34
CA TYR A 60 -3.78 6.90 -30.85
C TYR A 60 -4.86 6.63 -31.90
N ALA A 61 -4.63 7.02 -33.15
CA ALA A 61 -5.56 6.79 -34.26
C ALA A 61 -5.81 5.30 -34.58
N ARG A 62 -4.95 4.39 -34.10
CA ARG A 62 -5.06 2.93 -34.27
C ARG A 62 -5.65 2.24 -33.03
N GLN A 63 -5.89 2.97 -31.96
CA GLN A 63 -6.45 2.42 -30.72
C GLN A 63 -7.97 2.55 -30.66
N ASP A 64 -8.58 1.76 -29.78
CA ASP A 64 -9.94 2.02 -29.32
C ASP A 64 -9.95 3.26 -28.42
N GLN A 65 -10.32 4.39 -29.02
CA GLN A 65 -10.34 5.69 -28.35
C GLN A 65 -11.35 5.74 -27.21
N ALA A 66 -12.48 5.02 -27.33
CA ALA A 66 -13.48 4.96 -26.29
C ALA A 66 -12.97 4.17 -25.08
N ALA A 67 -12.27 3.05 -25.32
CA ALA A 67 -11.65 2.28 -24.25
C ALA A 67 -10.54 3.06 -23.52
N ILE A 68 -9.71 3.81 -24.25
CA ILE A 68 -8.70 4.70 -23.65
C ILE A 68 -9.36 5.75 -22.76
N TRP A 69 -10.40 6.41 -23.27
CA TRP A 69 -11.07 7.46 -22.52
C TRP A 69 -11.77 6.92 -21.27
N HIS A 70 -12.45 5.79 -21.39
CA HIS A 70 -13.04 5.10 -20.24
C HIS A 70 -11.98 4.71 -19.20
N HIS A 71 -10.80 4.26 -19.62
CA HIS A 71 -9.70 3.95 -18.71
C HIS A 71 -9.23 5.19 -17.92
N ILE A 72 -9.04 6.33 -18.60
CA ILE A 72 -8.67 7.59 -17.95
C ILE A 72 -9.75 8.01 -16.95
N GLN A 73 -11.02 7.99 -17.34
CA GLN A 73 -12.14 8.39 -16.50
C GLN A 73 -12.24 7.55 -15.22
N VAL A 74 -12.06 6.23 -15.33
CA VAL A 74 -12.06 5.34 -14.15
C VAL A 74 -10.93 5.71 -13.20
N VAL A 75 -9.72 5.93 -13.71
CA VAL A 75 -8.56 6.32 -12.89
C VAL A 75 -8.79 7.68 -12.21
N GLU A 76 -9.28 8.68 -12.95
CA GLU A 76 -9.60 10.01 -12.40
C GLU A 76 -10.72 9.95 -11.35
N ASP A 77 -11.74 9.11 -11.55
CA ASP A 77 -12.79 8.85 -10.57
C ASP A 77 -12.21 8.23 -9.29
N THR A 78 -11.38 7.18 -9.41
CA THR A 78 -10.75 6.52 -8.25
C THR A 78 -9.88 7.49 -7.45
N GLU A 79 -9.07 8.32 -8.13
CA GLU A 79 -8.26 9.37 -7.50
C GLU A 79 -9.13 10.40 -6.76
N ALA A 80 -10.19 10.88 -7.39
CA ALA A 80 -11.11 11.85 -6.78
C ALA A 80 -11.81 11.27 -5.54
N LEU A 81 -12.25 10.00 -5.61
CA LEU A 81 -12.85 9.29 -4.48
C LEU A 81 -11.85 9.12 -3.33
N ARG A 82 -10.60 8.76 -3.62
CA ARG A 82 -9.54 8.62 -2.61
C ARG A 82 -9.23 9.95 -1.95
N ALA A 83 -9.08 11.02 -2.74
CA ALA A 83 -8.81 12.37 -2.25
C ALA A 83 -9.94 12.93 -1.36
N ALA A 84 -11.19 12.48 -1.56
CA ALA A 84 -12.33 12.88 -0.75
C ALA A 84 -12.38 12.22 0.64
N LEU A 85 -11.68 11.11 0.87
CA LEU A 85 -11.75 10.34 2.13
C LEU A 85 -11.48 11.20 3.38
N PRO A 86 -10.39 12.00 3.48
CA PRO A 86 -10.09 12.75 4.69
C PRO A 86 -11.15 13.79 5.04
N ALA A 87 -11.68 14.49 4.03
CA ALA A 87 -12.72 15.51 4.22
C ALA A 87 -14.05 14.90 4.69
N ALA A 88 -14.32 13.65 4.31
CA ALA A 88 -15.48 12.88 4.75
C ALA A 88 -15.27 12.17 6.11
N GLY A 89 -14.09 12.30 6.73
CA GLY A 89 -13.74 11.58 7.97
C GLY A 89 -13.56 10.07 7.78
N LEU A 90 -13.25 9.64 6.56
CA LEU A 90 -13.08 8.25 6.15
C LEU A 90 -11.59 7.90 6.00
N VAL A 91 -11.28 6.62 6.19
CA VAL A 91 -9.94 6.03 5.95
C VAL A 91 -9.95 5.05 4.78
N ALA A 92 -11.11 4.49 4.43
CA ALA A 92 -11.31 3.63 3.27
C ALA A 92 -12.78 3.61 2.84
N GLY A 93 -13.02 3.13 1.62
CA GLY A 93 -14.36 2.81 1.16
C GLY A 93 -14.39 1.76 0.06
N ALA A 94 -15.53 1.08 -0.06
CA ALA A 94 -15.77 0.03 -1.06
C ALA A 94 -17.12 0.27 -1.74
N SER A 95 -17.11 0.42 -3.06
CA SER A 95 -18.32 0.64 -3.88
C SER A 95 -19.26 -0.55 -3.86
N ASP A 96 -20.57 -0.29 -3.99
CA ASP A 96 -21.59 -1.33 -4.20
C ASP A 96 -21.65 -1.86 -5.63
N ALA A 97 -20.81 -1.33 -6.52
CA ALA A 97 -20.73 -1.82 -7.89
C ALA A 97 -20.30 -3.30 -7.92
N PRO A 98 -20.83 -4.11 -8.84
CA PRO A 98 -20.56 -5.53 -8.87
C PRO A 98 -19.08 -5.83 -9.16
N MET A 99 -18.49 -6.74 -8.38
CA MET A 99 -17.25 -7.39 -8.76
C MET A 99 -17.53 -8.38 -9.91
N PRO A 100 -16.90 -8.26 -11.08
CA PRO A 100 -17.14 -9.18 -12.18
C PRO A 100 -16.45 -10.52 -11.90
N ALA A 101 -17.25 -11.53 -11.54
CA ALA A 101 -16.94 -12.94 -11.73
C ALA A 101 -18.27 -13.71 -11.79
N ALA A 102 -18.34 -14.77 -12.59
CA ALA A 102 -19.55 -15.58 -12.75
C ALA A 102 -20.07 -16.21 -11.44
N SER A 103 -19.25 -16.22 -10.38
CA SER A 103 -19.53 -16.81 -9.07
C SER A 103 -19.37 -15.85 -7.89
N ALA A 104 -19.00 -14.58 -8.10
CA ALA A 104 -18.83 -13.63 -7.00
C ALA A 104 -20.17 -13.01 -6.58
N VAL A 105 -20.33 -12.80 -5.27
CA VAL A 105 -21.46 -12.01 -4.74
C VAL A 105 -21.04 -10.54 -4.77
N PRO A 106 -21.77 -9.65 -5.48
CA PRO A 106 -21.53 -8.22 -5.44
C PRO A 106 -21.50 -7.68 -4.01
N PHE A 107 -20.55 -6.80 -3.73
CA PHE A 107 -20.49 -6.12 -2.44
C PHE A 107 -21.68 -5.17 -2.30
N SER A 108 -22.26 -5.10 -1.10
CA SER A 108 -23.32 -4.15 -0.78
C SER A 108 -23.13 -3.63 0.63
N ALA A 109 -23.00 -2.31 0.75
CA ALA A 109 -22.83 -1.63 2.01
C ALA A 109 -24.15 -1.57 2.79
N PRO A 110 -24.14 -1.97 4.08
CA PRO A 110 -25.31 -1.84 4.92
C PRO A 110 -25.61 -0.35 5.15
N ASP A 111 -26.89 0.03 5.11
CA ASP A 111 -27.34 1.43 5.18
C ASP A 111 -26.68 2.27 6.30
N PRO A 112 -26.47 1.78 7.53
CA PRO A 112 -25.85 2.57 8.60
C PRO A 112 -24.38 2.95 8.34
N LEU A 113 -23.70 2.21 7.46
CA LEU A 113 -22.29 2.42 7.11
C LEU A 113 -22.12 2.91 5.67
N ALA A 114 -23.21 3.05 4.92
CA ALA A 114 -23.16 3.51 3.56
C ALA A 114 -22.88 5.01 3.51
N VAL A 115 -21.99 5.40 2.61
CA VAL A 115 -21.65 6.78 2.28
C VAL A 115 -21.80 6.99 0.79
N THR A 116 -21.98 8.24 0.37
CA THR A 116 -21.98 8.61 -1.05
C THR A 116 -20.93 9.67 -1.29
N LEU A 117 -20.00 9.38 -2.19
CA LEU A 117 -18.95 10.29 -2.63
C LEU A 117 -19.20 10.68 -4.08
N ALA A 118 -18.74 11.86 -4.48
CA ALA A 118 -18.86 12.32 -5.86
C ALA A 118 -17.56 12.02 -6.62
N ALA A 119 -17.70 11.42 -7.80
CA ALA A 119 -16.66 11.22 -8.78
C ALA A 119 -16.94 12.11 -10.01
N PRO A 120 -15.91 12.71 -10.64
CA PRO A 120 -16.07 13.67 -11.74
C PRO A 120 -16.80 13.11 -12.97
N HIS A 121 -16.63 11.82 -13.29
CA HIS A 121 -17.19 11.21 -14.49
C HIS A 121 -18.39 10.31 -14.18
N ARG A 122 -18.27 9.46 -13.16
CA ARG A 122 -19.36 8.54 -12.75
C ARG A 122 -20.45 9.21 -11.90
N GLY A 123 -20.20 10.40 -11.34
CA GLY A 123 -21.13 11.11 -10.48
C GLY A 123 -21.19 10.51 -9.06
N ALA A 124 -22.38 10.35 -8.51
CA ALA A 124 -22.55 9.84 -7.13
C ALA A 124 -22.24 8.34 -7.04
N VAL A 125 -21.29 7.97 -6.19
CA VAL A 125 -20.87 6.60 -5.90
C VAL A 125 -21.22 6.26 -4.46
N ARG A 126 -22.15 5.32 -4.26
CA ARG A 126 -22.49 4.76 -2.95
C ARG A 126 -21.62 3.55 -2.64
N GLY A 127 -21.24 3.41 -1.38
CA GLY A 127 -20.47 2.28 -0.90
C GLY A 127 -20.27 2.29 0.61
N LEU A 128 -19.52 1.32 1.13
CA LEU A 128 -19.13 1.25 2.53
C LEU A 128 -18.15 2.38 2.83
N GLY A 129 -18.41 3.17 3.87
CA GLY A 129 -17.48 4.15 4.40
C GLY A 129 -16.86 3.67 5.71
N VAL A 130 -15.55 3.41 5.72
CA VAL A 130 -14.81 3.09 6.94
C VAL A 130 -14.32 4.40 7.56
N ARG A 131 -14.88 4.76 8.73
CA ARG A 131 -14.51 5.99 9.45
C ARG A 131 -13.17 5.84 10.16
N ALA A 132 -12.51 6.96 10.43
CA ALA A 132 -11.33 6.97 11.30
C ALA A 132 -11.66 6.43 12.70
N GLY A 133 -10.75 5.66 13.28
CA GLY A 133 -10.93 4.96 14.55
C GLY A 133 -10.65 3.47 14.42
N VAL A 134 -11.19 2.67 15.35
CA VAL A 134 -11.07 1.20 15.32
C VAL A 134 -12.31 0.61 14.66
N THR A 135 -12.12 -0.11 13.54
CA THR A 135 -13.17 -0.87 12.87
C THR A 135 -12.84 -2.35 12.94
N LEU A 136 -13.78 -3.17 13.42
CA LEU A 136 -13.63 -4.63 13.50
C LEU A 136 -14.46 -5.31 12.41
N ILE A 137 -13.83 -6.14 11.60
CA ILE A 137 -14.50 -6.98 10.59
C ILE A 137 -14.66 -8.38 11.17
N VAL A 138 -15.88 -8.74 11.56
CA VAL A 138 -16.22 -10.03 12.18
C VAL A 138 -17.02 -10.93 11.25
N GLY A 139 -17.04 -12.24 11.54
CA GLY A 139 -17.77 -13.23 10.77
C GLY A 139 -17.10 -14.61 10.82
N GLY A 140 -17.84 -15.65 10.43
CA GLY A 140 -17.31 -17.02 10.39
C GLY A 140 -16.14 -17.20 9.41
N GLY A 141 -15.44 -18.33 9.50
CA GLY A 141 -14.43 -18.71 8.51
C GLY A 141 -15.03 -18.75 7.10
N PHE A 142 -14.27 -18.30 6.09
CA PHE A 142 -14.70 -18.28 4.67
C PHE A 142 -15.89 -17.36 4.31
N HIS A 143 -16.20 -16.37 5.15
CA HIS A 143 -17.28 -15.39 4.89
C HIS A 143 -16.78 -14.07 4.27
N GLY A 144 -15.60 -14.05 3.63
CA GLY A 144 -15.11 -12.87 2.88
C GLY A 144 -14.42 -11.77 3.70
N LYS A 145 -14.09 -12.02 4.98
CA LYS A 145 -13.38 -11.04 5.84
C LYS A 145 -12.04 -10.61 5.25
N SER A 146 -11.15 -11.57 5.01
CA SER A 146 -9.83 -11.29 4.43
C SER A 146 -9.96 -10.76 3.00
N THR A 147 -10.97 -11.21 2.23
CA THR A 147 -11.24 -10.66 0.89
C THR A 147 -11.56 -9.16 0.92
N LEU A 148 -12.38 -8.72 1.90
CA LEU A 148 -12.67 -7.30 2.09
C LEU A 148 -11.42 -6.53 2.56
N LEU A 149 -10.66 -7.10 3.51
CA LEU A 149 -9.44 -6.49 4.03
C LEU A 149 -8.37 -6.35 2.94
N ASP A 150 -8.18 -7.37 2.10
CA ASP A 150 -7.25 -7.37 0.96
C ASP A 150 -7.65 -6.33 -0.07
N ALA A 151 -8.95 -6.17 -0.34
CA ALA A 151 -9.45 -5.13 -1.25
C ALA A 151 -9.16 -3.72 -0.71
N ILE A 152 -9.37 -3.48 0.59
CA ILE A 152 -9.02 -2.22 1.25
C ILE A 152 -7.51 -2.00 1.25
N GLN A 153 -6.71 -3.03 1.48
CA GLN A 153 -5.24 -2.94 1.51
C GLN A 153 -4.67 -2.42 0.20
N VAL A 154 -5.18 -2.91 -0.94
CA VAL A 154 -4.72 -2.42 -2.23
C VAL A 154 -5.42 -1.13 -2.66
N GLY A 155 -6.39 -0.61 -1.90
CA GLY A 155 -7.20 0.57 -2.25
C GLY A 155 -6.41 1.88 -2.42
N CYS A 156 -5.14 1.90 -2.00
CA CYS A 156 -4.22 3.00 -2.26
C CYS A 156 -3.78 3.09 -3.73
N TYR A 157 -3.93 2.01 -4.51
CA TYR A 157 -3.60 2.00 -5.93
C TYR A 157 -4.84 2.16 -6.80
N ASN A 158 -4.68 2.72 -7.99
CA ASN A 158 -5.71 2.64 -9.03
C ASN A 158 -5.74 1.23 -9.64
N LYS A 159 -6.90 0.81 -10.17
CA LYS A 159 -7.02 -0.45 -10.91
C LYS A 159 -7.59 -0.23 -12.29
N VAL A 160 -7.30 -1.15 -13.19
CA VAL A 160 -7.85 -1.17 -14.54
C VAL A 160 -9.38 -1.30 -14.52
N PRO A 161 -10.11 -0.72 -15.49
CA PRO A 161 -11.54 -0.90 -15.59
C PRO A 161 -11.93 -2.38 -15.67
N GLY A 162 -12.96 -2.77 -14.91
CA GLY A 162 -13.42 -4.16 -14.85
C GLY A 162 -12.62 -5.08 -13.94
N ASP A 163 -11.70 -4.56 -13.11
CA ASP A 163 -11.06 -5.35 -12.04
C ASP A 163 -12.06 -5.78 -10.95
N GLY A 164 -13.15 -5.02 -10.77
CA GLY A 164 -14.14 -5.19 -9.70
C GLY A 164 -13.81 -4.42 -8.44
N ARG A 165 -12.55 -3.98 -8.28
CA ARG A 165 -12.09 -3.18 -7.13
C ARG A 165 -11.70 -1.77 -7.55
N GLU A 166 -11.93 -1.36 -8.79
CA GLU A 166 -11.51 -0.06 -9.31
C GLU A 166 -12.10 1.13 -8.53
N LEU A 167 -13.23 0.94 -7.83
CA LEU A 167 -13.84 1.95 -6.95
C LEU A 167 -13.62 1.66 -5.45
N VAL A 168 -12.73 0.73 -5.10
CA VAL A 168 -12.30 0.50 -3.72
C VAL A 168 -11.09 1.39 -3.46
N VAL A 169 -11.22 2.30 -2.49
CA VAL A 169 -10.21 3.31 -2.17
C VAL A 169 -9.82 3.25 -0.70
N SER A 170 -8.55 3.50 -0.40
CA SER A 170 -8.03 3.67 0.96
C SER A 170 -7.06 4.83 1.00
N LEU A 171 -6.78 5.39 2.18
CA LEU A 171 -5.75 6.41 2.33
C LEU A 171 -4.41 5.95 1.77
N GLU A 172 -3.69 6.89 1.14
CA GLU A 172 -2.40 6.66 0.47
C GLU A 172 -1.18 7.01 1.35
N ASP A 173 -1.44 7.69 2.48
CA ASP A 173 -0.50 8.26 3.46
C ASP A 173 0.92 8.57 2.94
N CYS A 174 0.98 9.75 2.31
CA CYS A 174 2.17 10.46 1.88
C CYS A 174 2.70 11.40 2.99
N VAL A 175 4.02 11.40 3.23
CA VAL A 175 4.72 12.47 3.98
C VAL A 175 5.35 13.44 2.99
N LYS A 176 4.81 14.67 2.90
CA LYS A 176 5.50 15.80 2.25
C LYS A 176 5.66 16.96 3.21
N ALA A 177 6.89 17.23 3.67
CA ALA A 177 7.27 18.52 4.25
C ALA A 177 7.81 19.43 3.13
N SER A 178 7.27 20.64 3.05
CA SER A 178 7.51 21.63 1.99
C SER A 178 8.87 22.33 2.10
N GLY A 179 9.55 22.53 0.96
CA GLY A 179 10.65 23.48 0.81
C GLY A 179 11.20 23.56 -0.62
N GLY A 180 10.72 24.53 -1.41
CA GLY A 180 11.47 25.18 -2.50
C GLY A 180 11.80 24.39 -3.78
N CYS A 181 11.34 24.91 -4.93
CA CYS A 181 11.77 24.60 -6.30
C CYS A 181 11.14 23.38 -7.00
N GLY A 182 9.99 23.62 -7.66
CA GLY A 182 9.81 23.38 -9.10
C GLY A 182 9.89 21.96 -9.70
N ARG A 183 10.05 20.88 -8.92
CA ARG A 183 9.93 19.50 -9.41
C ARG A 183 8.97 18.72 -8.52
N LEU A 184 7.95 18.12 -9.14
CA LEU A 184 7.24 16.99 -8.56
C LEU A 184 8.27 15.86 -8.33
N GLN A 185 8.85 15.82 -7.14
CA GLN A 185 9.52 14.63 -6.65
C GLN A 185 8.43 13.66 -6.23
N ALA A 186 8.40 12.49 -6.87
CA ALA A 186 7.58 11.35 -6.45
C ALA A 186 7.86 11.09 -4.97
N VAL A 187 6.85 11.36 -4.15
CA VAL A 187 6.88 11.00 -2.74
C VAL A 187 6.46 9.54 -2.69
N ALA A 188 7.26 8.69 -2.04
CA ALA A 188 6.85 7.33 -1.75
C ALA A 188 5.61 7.39 -0.86
N ALA A 189 4.43 7.21 -1.46
CA ALA A 189 3.20 7.02 -0.73
C ALA A 189 3.32 5.71 0.05
N VAL A 190 3.27 5.77 1.39
CA VAL A 190 3.17 4.56 2.17
C VAL A 190 1.69 4.27 2.30
N GLY A 191 1.19 3.38 1.44
CA GLY A 191 -0.18 2.88 1.52
C GLY A 191 -0.51 2.28 2.90
N PRO A 192 -1.74 1.78 3.10
CA PRO A 192 -2.13 1.21 4.38
C PRO A 192 -1.16 0.10 4.80
N ALA A 193 -0.63 0.21 6.02
CA ALA A 193 0.35 -0.72 6.53
C ALA A 193 -0.36 -2.00 6.97
N LEU A 194 -0.18 -3.06 6.17
CA LEU A 194 -0.58 -4.40 6.57
C LEU A 194 0.40 -4.89 7.64
N ILE A 195 -0.09 -4.99 8.87
CA ILE A 195 0.69 -5.43 10.01
C ILE A 195 0.49 -6.93 10.18
N ARG A 196 1.58 -7.69 10.13
CA ARG A 196 1.61 -9.14 10.38
C ARG A 196 2.77 -9.50 11.31
N ALA A 197 2.68 -10.68 11.90
CA ALA A 197 3.81 -11.32 12.55
C ALA A 197 4.76 -11.90 11.50
N GLU A 198 6.05 -11.63 11.66
CA GLU A 198 7.12 -12.06 10.77
C GLU A 198 8.25 -12.66 11.61
N ASP A 199 8.04 -13.90 12.07
CA ASP A 199 9.00 -14.65 12.86
C ASP A 199 10.32 -14.81 12.10
N GLY A 200 11.44 -14.56 12.77
CA GLY A 200 12.77 -14.68 12.20
C GLY A 200 13.29 -13.46 11.45
N ARG A 201 12.49 -12.38 11.30
CA ARG A 201 12.97 -11.17 10.63
C ARG A 201 13.98 -10.42 11.47
N ARG A 202 14.86 -9.70 10.78
CA ARG A 202 15.78 -8.74 11.39
C ARG A 202 15.04 -7.44 11.77
N VAL A 203 15.30 -6.93 12.97
CA VAL A 203 14.83 -5.63 13.47
C VAL A 203 16.04 -4.79 13.86
N GLU A 204 16.05 -3.51 13.50
CA GLU A 204 17.16 -2.60 13.76
C GLU A 204 16.69 -1.27 14.35
N GLY A 205 16.90 -1.07 15.65
CA GLY A 205 16.77 0.23 16.30
C GLY A 205 15.33 0.76 16.36
N VAL A 206 14.36 -0.10 16.65
CA VAL A 206 12.94 0.30 16.75
C VAL A 206 12.51 0.40 18.23
N ASP A 207 11.81 1.47 18.58
CA ASP A 207 11.24 1.65 19.94
C ASP A 207 9.96 0.81 20.10
N ILE A 208 10.10 -0.40 20.64
CA ILE A 208 8.98 -1.33 20.88
C ILE A 208 8.38 -1.22 22.28
N ARG A 209 8.85 -0.29 23.14
CA ARG A 209 8.35 -0.09 24.51
C ARG A 209 6.83 0.04 24.63
N PRO A 210 6.09 0.63 23.66
CA PRO A 210 4.64 0.66 23.76
C PRO A 210 4.00 -0.73 23.82
N PHE A 211 4.65 -1.77 23.30
CA PHE A 211 4.10 -3.13 23.30
C PHE A 211 4.91 -4.10 24.15
N ILE A 212 6.23 -3.88 24.31
CA ILE A 212 7.15 -4.82 24.92
C ILE A 212 7.97 -4.10 25.99
N GLY A 213 7.76 -4.47 27.26
CA GLY A 213 8.51 -3.98 28.41
C GLY A 213 9.90 -4.62 28.53
N ASP A 214 10.19 -5.26 29.67
CA ASP A 214 11.52 -5.82 29.94
C ASP A 214 11.71 -7.18 29.26
N LEU A 215 12.71 -7.29 28.38
CA LEU A 215 13.08 -8.56 27.76
C LEU A 215 14.14 -9.31 28.58
N PRO A 216 14.15 -10.66 28.52
CA PRO A 216 15.22 -11.47 29.10
C PRO A 216 16.60 -11.02 28.60
N GLY A 217 17.59 -11.01 29.50
CA GLY A 217 18.95 -10.56 29.18
C GLY A 217 19.14 -9.05 29.12
N GLY A 218 18.15 -8.26 29.57
CA GLY A 218 18.28 -6.80 29.66
C GLY A 218 18.39 -6.10 28.31
N ARG A 219 17.81 -6.71 27.27
CA ARG A 219 17.82 -6.13 25.91
C ARG A 219 17.06 -4.81 25.91
N ASP A 220 17.64 -3.80 25.28
CA ASP A 220 17.04 -2.48 25.16
C ASP A 220 15.81 -2.52 24.23
N THR A 221 14.64 -2.18 24.75
CA THR A 221 13.39 -2.09 23.98
C THR A 221 13.10 -0.70 23.44
N ALA A 222 13.85 0.33 23.85
CA ALA A 222 13.78 1.66 23.27
C ALA A 222 14.49 1.74 21.91
N ALA A 223 15.48 0.87 21.69
CA ALA A 223 16.20 0.72 20.43
C ALA A 223 16.41 -0.76 20.11
N PHE A 224 15.30 -1.51 20.04
CA PHE A 224 15.33 -2.96 19.89
C PHE A 224 16.04 -3.39 18.60
N ARG A 225 16.97 -4.33 18.76
CA ARG A 225 17.75 -4.94 17.66
C ARG A 225 17.74 -6.45 17.83
N SER A 226 17.42 -7.17 16.76
CA SER A 226 17.47 -8.64 16.71
C SER A 226 17.72 -9.11 15.29
N ASP A 227 18.58 -10.10 15.09
CA ASP A 227 18.69 -10.81 13.81
C ASP A 227 17.63 -11.92 13.66
N ASP A 228 16.94 -12.25 14.77
CA ASP A 228 15.91 -13.28 14.87
C ASP A 228 14.83 -12.79 15.83
N ALA A 229 13.81 -12.09 15.32
CA ALA A 229 12.71 -11.56 16.13
C ALA A 229 11.56 -12.58 16.25
N SER A 230 10.99 -12.73 17.44
CA SER A 230 9.76 -13.52 17.65
C SER A 230 8.53 -12.79 17.07
N GLY A 231 7.42 -13.50 16.83
CA GLY A 231 6.22 -12.91 16.24
C GLY A 231 5.67 -11.66 16.92
N SER A 232 5.65 -11.63 18.26
CA SER A 232 5.21 -10.43 18.99
C SER A 232 6.18 -9.26 18.87
N THR A 233 7.48 -9.51 18.88
CA THR A 233 8.50 -8.45 18.73
C THR A 233 8.61 -7.93 17.31
N SER A 234 8.50 -8.81 16.30
CA SER A 234 8.50 -8.44 14.88
C SER A 234 7.25 -7.64 14.52
N GLN A 235 6.08 -8.04 15.03
CA GLN A 235 4.82 -7.32 14.82
C GLN A 235 4.79 -5.99 15.60
N ALA A 236 5.26 -5.94 16.86
CA ALA A 236 5.38 -4.68 17.60
C ALA A 236 6.28 -3.67 16.86
N ALA A 237 7.41 -4.14 16.31
CA ALA A 237 8.27 -3.32 15.48
C ALA A 237 7.62 -2.91 14.16
N ASN A 238 6.79 -3.75 13.53
CA ASN A 238 6.01 -3.40 12.34
C ASN A 238 5.01 -2.26 12.63
N ILE A 239 4.30 -2.34 13.76
CA ILE A 239 3.35 -1.28 14.17
C ILE A 239 4.07 0.05 14.39
N GLN A 240 5.21 0.03 15.09
CA GLN A 240 5.99 1.23 15.39
C GLN A 240 6.58 1.86 14.13
N ALA A 241 7.13 1.03 13.24
CA ALA A 241 7.61 1.49 11.93
C ALA A 241 6.46 2.04 11.07
N GLY A 242 5.26 1.46 11.16
CA GLY A 242 4.09 1.92 10.41
C GLY A 242 3.60 3.31 10.85
N ILE A 243 3.44 3.55 12.15
CA ILE A 243 2.74 4.73 12.68
C ILE A 243 3.54 6.02 12.49
N GLY A 244 4.85 5.99 12.69
CA GLY A 244 5.72 7.17 12.65
C GLY A 244 5.38 8.31 13.61
N ARG A 245 6.30 8.66 14.51
CA ARG A 245 6.21 9.91 15.25
C ARG A 245 6.48 11.05 14.28
N ARG A 246 5.51 11.95 14.09
CA ARG A 246 5.83 13.33 13.70
C ARG A 246 6.80 13.86 14.75
N ALA A 247 8.08 14.02 14.39
CA ALA A 247 9.11 14.57 15.26
C ALA A 247 8.77 16.04 15.61
N GLY A 248 7.92 16.21 16.64
CA GLY A 248 7.51 17.49 17.22
C GLY A 248 7.97 17.65 18.66
N GLY A 249 9.05 16.97 19.06
CA GLY A 249 9.63 17.06 20.40
C GLY A 249 11.06 17.55 20.33
N ALA A 250 11.34 18.71 20.92
CA ALA A 250 12.68 19.24 21.08
C ALA A 250 13.55 18.28 21.91
N TRP A 251 14.43 17.51 21.25
CA TRP A 251 15.52 16.82 21.93
C TRP A 251 16.69 17.78 22.05
N GLY A 252 16.83 18.39 23.22
CA GLY A 252 18.01 19.15 23.62
C GLY A 252 19.21 18.21 23.78
N GLY A 253 20.19 18.36 22.90
CA GLY A 253 21.44 17.60 22.93
C GLY A 253 22.36 18.04 21.80
N GLY A 254 23.10 19.13 22.01
CA GLY A 254 24.06 19.66 21.05
C GLY A 254 25.22 18.70 20.83
N GLY A 255 25.37 18.20 19.60
CA GLY A 255 26.54 17.44 19.18
C GLY A 255 26.49 17.14 17.68
N ALA A 256 27.58 17.45 16.98
CA ALA A 256 27.75 17.27 15.54
C ALA A 256 27.69 15.80 15.07
N PHE A 257 27.54 14.84 15.98
CA PHE A 257 27.32 13.42 15.70
C PHE A 257 25.84 13.05 15.43
N GLY A 258 24.90 13.97 15.70
CA GLY A 258 23.46 13.72 15.56
C GLY A 258 22.87 13.91 14.17
N ALA A 259 23.60 14.47 13.20
CA ALA A 259 23.05 14.75 11.87
C ALA A 259 23.01 13.51 10.94
N ALA A 260 24.05 12.68 10.94
CA ALA A 260 24.12 11.50 10.08
C ALA A 260 23.22 10.34 10.57
N LEU A 261 22.87 10.29 11.87
CA LEU A 261 21.89 9.33 12.40
C LEU A 261 20.43 9.79 12.17
N ARG A 262 20.19 11.10 12.00
CA ARG A 262 18.85 11.64 11.68
C ARG A 262 18.36 11.16 10.32
N GLU A 263 19.21 11.16 9.30
CA GLU A 263 18.85 10.66 7.95
C GLU A 263 18.53 9.15 7.92
N ARG A 264 19.08 8.36 8.85
CA ARG A 264 18.76 6.92 8.95
C ARG A 264 17.49 6.63 9.75
N TRP A 265 17.05 7.55 10.60
CA TRP A 265 15.89 7.36 11.50
C TRP A 265 14.58 7.87 10.88
N GLU A 266 14.62 8.97 10.11
CA GLU A 266 13.44 9.51 9.42
C GLU A 266 12.86 8.57 8.35
N ALA A 267 13.63 7.57 7.90
CA ALA A 267 13.21 6.59 6.91
C ALA A 267 12.52 5.33 7.49
N LEU A 268 12.56 5.10 8.81
CA LEU A 268 12.01 3.89 9.45
C LEU A 268 10.54 4.03 9.87
N GLU A 269 10.01 5.24 9.80
CA GLU A 269 8.69 5.61 10.29
C GLU A 269 7.81 6.11 9.13
N ALA A 270 6.98 5.21 8.61
CA ALA A 270 6.19 5.42 7.39
C ALA A 270 5.10 6.51 7.50
N GLY A 271 4.67 6.84 8.73
CA GLY A 271 3.61 7.84 8.94
C GLY A 271 2.22 7.37 8.51
N SER A 272 1.99 6.07 8.46
CA SER A 272 0.72 5.48 8.06
C SER A 272 -0.39 5.86 9.06
N ARG A 273 -1.51 6.33 8.53
CA ARG A 273 -2.73 6.71 9.25
C ARG A 273 -3.76 5.58 9.24
N LEU A 274 -3.52 4.50 8.48
CA LEU A 274 -4.36 3.32 8.40
C LEU A 274 -3.53 2.04 8.57
N LEU A 275 -3.70 1.39 9.72
CA LEU A 275 -3.15 0.05 9.97
C LEU A 275 -4.22 -1.00 9.67
N LEU A 276 -3.85 -2.02 8.89
CA LEU A 276 -4.72 -3.16 8.60
C LEU A 276 -4.13 -4.40 9.27
N LEU A 277 -4.95 -5.10 10.04
CA LEU A 277 -4.56 -6.30 10.78
C LEU A 277 -5.51 -7.44 10.42
N ASP A 278 -4.94 -8.60 10.09
CA ASP A 278 -5.67 -9.85 9.96
C ASP A 278 -5.26 -10.79 11.11
N GLU A 279 -6.23 -11.22 11.92
CA GLU A 279 -6.02 -12.09 13.07
C GLU A 279 -5.26 -13.37 12.68
N ASP A 280 -5.57 -13.93 11.52
CA ASP A 280 -4.98 -15.19 11.03
C ASP A 280 -3.47 -15.06 10.75
N THR A 281 -2.94 -13.83 10.72
CA THR A 281 -1.52 -13.53 10.47
C THR A 281 -0.85 -12.70 11.57
N CYS A 282 -1.55 -12.48 12.68
CA CYS A 282 -1.04 -11.74 13.83
C CYS A 282 -0.60 -12.69 14.96
N ALA A 283 0.38 -12.26 15.74
CA ALA A 283 0.78 -12.94 16.96
C ALA A 283 -0.30 -12.77 18.04
N THR A 284 -0.97 -13.86 18.41
CA THR A 284 -2.12 -13.84 19.34
C THR A 284 -1.79 -13.16 20.68
N ASN A 285 -0.59 -13.41 21.21
CA ASN A 285 -0.12 -12.82 22.47
C ASN A 285 0.09 -11.29 22.39
N LEU A 286 0.27 -10.74 21.19
CA LEU A 286 0.29 -9.30 20.98
C LEU A 286 -1.11 -8.72 20.78
N MET A 287 -2.09 -9.50 20.32
CA MET A 287 -3.45 -9.02 20.07
C MET A 287 -4.29 -8.94 21.35
N VAL A 288 -4.27 -10.01 22.15
CA VAL A 288 -5.14 -10.17 23.31
C VAL A 288 -4.40 -10.84 24.46
N ARG A 289 -4.86 -10.58 25.69
CA ARG A 289 -4.44 -11.32 26.88
C ARG A 289 -5.63 -11.84 27.65
N ASP A 290 -5.59 -13.12 27.93
CA ASP A 290 -6.60 -13.81 28.73
C ASP A 290 -6.42 -13.55 30.24
N ALA A 291 -7.53 -13.45 30.98
CA ALA A 291 -7.54 -13.18 32.41
C ALA A 291 -6.90 -14.31 33.24
N ARG A 292 -7.04 -15.58 32.83
CA ARG A 292 -6.39 -16.72 33.51
C ARG A 292 -4.89 -16.69 33.31
N MET A 293 -4.45 -16.35 32.09
CA MET A 293 -3.03 -16.18 31.80
C MET A 293 -2.44 -15.02 32.61
N ALA A 294 -3.18 -13.92 32.76
CA ALA A 294 -2.78 -12.80 33.60
C ALA A 294 -2.67 -13.17 35.10
N ALA A 295 -3.53 -14.06 35.59
CA ALA A 295 -3.45 -14.57 36.96
C ALA A 295 -2.25 -15.51 37.19
N LEU A 296 -1.86 -16.29 36.17
CA LEU A 296 -0.76 -17.25 36.27
C LEU A 296 0.62 -16.60 36.07
N VAL A 297 0.75 -15.67 35.13
CA VAL A 297 2.01 -14.95 34.84
C VAL A 297 1.84 -13.50 35.25
N ALA A 298 2.28 -13.19 36.47
CA ALA A 298 2.16 -11.86 37.06
C ALA A 298 3.07 -10.81 36.38
N ARG A 299 4.21 -11.23 35.84
CA ARG A 299 5.15 -10.37 35.10
C ARG A 299 5.23 -10.83 33.64
N GLU A 300 4.38 -10.23 32.81
CA GLU A 300 4.36 -10.43 31.37
C GLU A 300 4.90 -9.16 30.69
N PRO A 301 5.98 -9.23 29.90
CA PRO A 301 6.53 -8.07 29.23
C PRO A 301 5.62 -7.53 28.11
N ILE A 302 4.71 -8.34 27.57
CA ILE A 302 3.84 -7.93 26.46
C ILE A 302 2.62 -7.16 26.97
N THR A 303 2.45 -5.95 26.45
CA THR A 303 1.22 -5.15 26.53
C THR A 303 0.41 -5.38 25.25
N PRO A 304 -0.77 -6.04 25.32
CA PRO A 304 -1.57 -6.33 24.14
C PRO A 304 -2.04 -5.07 23.40
N LEU A 305 -2.25 -5.20 22.10
CA LEU A 305 -2.76 -4.15 21.22
C LEU A 305 -4.10 -3.61 21.69
N THR A 306 -4.98 -4.49 22.19
CA THR A 306 -6.29 -4.12 22.79
C THR A 306 -6.18 -3.14 23.96
N GLN A 307 -5.01 -2.98 24.59
CA GLN A 307 -4.76 -1.98 25.64
C GLN A 307 -4.12 -0.68 25.10
N ARG A 308 -3.83 -0.63 23.80
CA ARG A 308 -3.21 0.50 23.09
C ARG A 308 -4.10 1.12 22.04
N ILE A 309 -5.12 0.41 21.56
CA ILE A 309 -6.15 0.91 20.64
C ILE A 309 -7.39 1.30 21.46
N GLY A 310 -7.87 2.53 21.29
CA GLY A 310 -8.93 3.15 22.08
C GLY A 310 -8.75 4.66 22.11
#